data_AF-A0A953BZX9-F1
#
_entry.id   AF-A0A953BZX9-F1
#
_cell.length_a   1.000
_cell.length_b   1.000
_cell.length_c   1.000
_cell.angle_alpha   90.00
_cell.angle_beta   90.00
_cell.angle_gamma   90.00
#
_symmetry.space_group_name_H-M   'P 1'
#
loop_
_entity.id
_entity.type
_entity.pdbx_description
1 polymer ?
#
loop_
_entity_poly.entity_id
_entity_poly.type
_entity_poly.pdbx_seq_one_letter_code
_entity_poly.pdbx_strand_id
1 'polypeptide(L)'
;MQHPHPPATDGRNGAQRRNIVDGAEAARVLGLHRSTITRYLNTHPELNHAREPGRIALDLEEFRRHRDENVNRLMTGNHAGRLFDEARPPLRPAARDDTEDDDTAEAEPAGPQDQTVARLRARAELIKLNRLEREEAVELGALTPVAEVDQATGEALTKLRDALMSPDLDLCEKLAATTDAGEVATILRDANRAALTKLAEDFENDAERGDPA
;
A
#
# COMPACT_ATOMS: atom_id res chain seq x y z
N MET A 1 -4.68 19.89 64.85
CA MET A 1 -5.16 19.25 63.61
C MET A 1 -4.87 20.20 62.46
N GLN A 2 -3.73 20.03 61.81
CA GLN A 2 -3.31 20.82 60.64
C GLN A 2 -3.71 20.03 59.39
N HIS A 3 -4.58 20.61 58.55
CA HIS A 3 -4.87 20.07 57.23
C HIS A 3 -3.83 20.59 56.24
N PRO A 4 -3.15 19.72 55.47
CA PRO A 4 -2.22 20.16 54.44
C PRO A 4 -3.00 20.72 53.23
N HIS A 5 -2.64 21.94 52.84
CA HIS A 5 -3.03 22.51 51.56
C HIS A 5 -2.44 21.69 50.40
N PRO A 6 -3.20 21.38 49.33
CA PRO A 6 -2.62 20.81 48.13
C PRO A 6 -1.71 21.85 47.44
N PRO A 7 -0.58 21.42 46.83
CA PRO A 7 0.30 22.33 46.11
C PRO A 7 -0.42 22.92 44.90
N ALA A 8 -0.26 24.23 44.73
CA ALA A 8 -0.63 24.94 43.52
C ALA A 8 0.04 24.26 42.32
N THR A 9 -0.76 23.63 41.46
CA THR A 9 -0.31 23.20 40.15
C THR A 9 0.00 24.45 39.35
N ASP A 10 1.30 24.73 39.22
CA ASP A 10 1.89 25.68 38.29
C ASP A 10 1.21 25.49 36.93
N GLY A 11 0.28 26.39 36.60
CA GLY A 11 -0.31 26.55 35.29
C GLY A 11 0.72 27.08 34.30
N ARG A 12 1.79 26.32 34.07
CA ARG A 12 2.63 26.49 32.88
C ARG A 12 1.85 25.87 31.75
N ASN A 13 1.01 26.71 31.12
CA ASN A 13 0.64 26.56 29.73
C ASN A 13 1.93 26.40 28.93
N GLY A 14 2.37 25.15 28.79
CA GLY A 14 3.33 24.74 27.79
C GLY A 14 2.64 24.97 26.46
N ALA A 15 2.71 26.21 25.97
CA ALA A 15 2.58 26.48 24.55
C ALA A 15 3.72 25.70 23.90
N GLN A 16 3.47 24.42 23.62
CA GLN A 16 4.25 23.65 22.67
C GLN A 16 4.37 24.57 21.48
N ARG A 17 5.60 25.03 21.20
CA ARG A 17 5.87 25.90 20.07
C ARG A 17 5.46 25.08 18.86
N ARG A 18 4.27 25.34 18.32
CA ARG A 18 3.74 24.63 17.17
C ARG A 18 4.78 24.70 16.08
N ASN A 19 5.39 23.56 15.77
CA ASN A 19 6.49 23.50 14.82
C ASN A 19 5.86 23.36 13.42
N ILE A 20 5.17 24.43 13.03
CA ILE A 20 4.47 24.52 11.75
C ILE A 20 5.50 24.84 10.69
N VAL A 21 5.73 23.86 9.81
CA VAL A 21 6.67 23.99 8.69
C VAL A 21 5.92 23.84 7.38
N ASP A 22 6.54 24.30 6.29
CA ASP A 22 5.99 24.11 4.96
C ASP A 22 6.06 22.64 4.52
N GLY A 23 5.29 22.28 3.48
CA GLY A 23 5.25 20.90 2.99
C GLY A 23 6.60 20.35 2.46
N ALA A 24 7.54 21.21 2.05
CA ALA A 24 8.85 20.78 1.53
C ALA A 24 9.84 20.51 2.67
N GLU A 25 9.84 21.37 3.68
CA GLU A 25 10.58 21.22 4.92
C GLU A 25 10.06 20.02 5.72
N ALA A 26 8.74 19.82 5.78
CA ALA A 26 8.14 18.64 6.37
C ALA A 26 8.57 17.34 5.67
N ALA A 27 8.57 17.32 4.33
CA ALA A 27 9.03 16.18 3.55
C ALA A 27 10.48 15.81 3.90
N ARG A 28 11.34 16.81 4.00
CA ARG A 28 12.76 16.64 4.37
C ARG A 28 12.93 16.12 5.80
N VAL A 29 12.24 16.71 6.77
CA VAL A 29 12.37 16.37 8.20
C VAL A 29 11.73 15.02 8.55
N LEU A 30 10.68 14.62 7.83
CA LEU A 30 10.00 13.35 8.04
C LEU A 30 10.55 12.21 7.18
N GLY A 31 11.42 12.51 6.21
CA GLY A 31 11.94 11.52 5.26
C GLY A 31 10.84 10.93 4.36
N LEU A 32 9.82 11.73 4.03
CA LEU A 32 8.67 11.31 3.23
C LEU A 32 8.62 12.06 1.91
N HIS A 33 8.14 11.41 0.86
CA HIS A 33 7.83 12.11 -0.38
C HIS A 33 6.70 13.13 -0.16
N ARG A 34 6.85 14.32 -0.76
CA ARG A 34 5.83 15.39 -0.72
C ARG A 34 4.46 14.90 -1.19
N SER A 35 4.42 14.03 -2.21
CA SER A 35 3.19 13.39 -2.70
C SER A 35 2.49 12.54 -1.64
N THR A 36 3.24 11.84 -0.80
CA THR A 36 2.72 11.05 0.33
C THR A 36 2.09 11.96 1.38
N ILE A 37 2.74 13.08 1.71
CA ILE A 37 2.20 14.09 2.63
C ILE A 37 0.91 14.69 2.07
N THR A 38 0.91 15.12 0.80
CA THR A 38 -0.28 15.66 0.14
C THR A 38 -1.44 14.66 0.13
N ARG A 39 -1.17 13.39 -0.20
CA ARG A 39 -2.18 12.33 -0.19
C ARG A 39 -2.75 12.11 1.21
N TYR A 40 -1.90 12.13 2.24
CA TYR A 40 -2.32 11.97 3.62
C TYR A 40 -3.17 13.15 4.11
N LEU A 41 -2.80 14.38 3.75
CA LEU A 41 -3.56 15.59 4.07
C LEU A 41 -4.90 15.69 3.30
N ASN A 42 -5.01 15.07 2.12
CA ASN A 42 -6.30 14.94 1.44
C ASN A 42 -7.29 14.08 2.24
N THR A 43 -6.79 13.03 2.90
CA THR A 43 -7.59 12.17 3.79
C THR A 43 -7.88 12.84 5.13
N HIS A 44 -6.90 13.58 5.66
CA HIS A 44 -6.95 14.26 6.96
C HIS A 44 -6.69 15.77 6.83
N PRO A 45 -7.65 16.54 6.26
CA PRO A 45 -7.48 17.96 6.01
C PRO A 45 -7.34 18.81 7.29
N GLU A 46 -7.82 18.30 8.43
CA GLU A 46 -7.69 18.92 9.76
C GLU A 46 -6.24 19.15 10.19
N LEU A 47 -5.29 18.41 9.61
CA LEU A 47 -3.86 18.55 9.89
C LEU A 47 -3.18 19.63 9.04
N ASN A 48 -3.86 20.20 8.05
CA ASN A 48 -3.33 21.27 7.22
C ASN A 48 -3.65 22.64 7.86
N HIS A 49 -2.63 23.28 8.41
CA HIS A 49 -2.70 24.62 9.02
C HIS A 49 -2.53 25.75 8.00
N ALA A 50 -2.47 25.44 6.70
CA ALA A 50 -2.36 26.46 5.67
C ALA A 50 -3.61 27.34 5.62
N ARG A 51 -3.43 28.66 5.69
CA ARG A 51 -4.51 29.65 5.53
C ARG A 51 -4.92 29.85 4.08
N GLU A 52 -4.08 29.44 3.14
CA GLU A 52 -4.31 29.58 1.70
C GLU A 52 -4.61 28.23 1.05
N PRO A 53 -5.62 28.16 0.16
CA PRO A 53 -5.91 26.94 -0.58
C PRO A 53 -4.73 26.57 -1.50
N GLY A 54 -4.29 25.32 -1.44
CA GLY A 54 -3.18 24.80 -2.26
C GLY A 54 -1.80 24.90 -1.62
N ARG A 55 -1.66 25.57 -0.48
CA ARG A 55 -0.45 25.52 0.35
C ARG A 55 -0.55 24.40 1.39
N ILE A 56 0.60 23.88 1.76
CA ILE A 56 0.74 22.86 2.81
C ILE A 56 1.54 23.49 3.93
N ALA A 57 0.92 23.58 5.11
CA ALA A 57 1.58 23.94 6.35
C ALA A 57 1.15 22.93 7.41
N LEU A 58 2.11 22.25 8.03
CA LEU A 58 1.80 21.16 8.96
C LEU A 58 2.64 21.27 10.22
N ASP A 59 2.02 20.97 11.35
CA ASP A 59 2.72 20.81 12.61
C ASP A 59 3.35 19.41 12.64
N LEU A 60 4.67 19.35 12.74
CA LEU A 60 5.42 18.09 12.65
C LEU A 60 5.09 17.12 13.78
N GLU A 61 4.86 17.62 14.99
CA GLU A 61 4.57 16.76 16.14
C GLU A 61 3.15 16.19 16.05
N GLU A 62 2.20 17.03 15.65
CA GLU A 62 0.81 16.63 15.44
C GLU A 62 0.69 15.60 14.31
N PHE A 63 1.39 15.83 13.19
CA PHE A 63 1.39 14.90 12.06
C PHE A 63 2.01 13.54 12.43
N ARG A 64 3.13 13.53 13.17
CA ARG A 64 3.76 12.29 13.64
C ARG A 64 2.83 11.51 14.57
N ARG A 65 2.27 12.17 15.58
CA ARG A 65 1.33 11.54 16.52
C ARG A 65 0.11 10.95 15.79
N HIS A 66 -0.49 11.72 14.89
CA HIS A 66 -1.65 11.25 14.11
C HIS A 66 -1.30 10.05 13.23
N ARG A 67 -0.09 10.03 12.66
CA ARG A 67 0.38 8.90 11.85
C ARG A 67 0.62 7.66 12.70
N ASP A 68 1.25 7.79 13.85
CA ASP A 68 1.53 6.65 14.74
C ASP A 68 0.24 6.03 15.29
N GLU A 69 -0.76 6.85 15.60
CA GLU A 69 -2.09 6.40 16.05
C GLU A 69 -2.86 5.66 14.94
N ASN A 70 -2.74 6.09 13.68
CA ASN A 70 -3.48 5.48 12.57
C ASN A 70 -2.75 4.32 11.89
N VAL A 71 -1.42 4.34 11.83
CA VAL A 71 -0.62 3.21 11.32
C VAL A 71 -0.75 2.01 12.26
N ASN A 72 -0.80 2.23 13.58
CA ASN A 72 -1.02 1.14 14.54
C ASN A 72 -2.45 0.57 14.51
N ARG A 73 -3.46 1.38 14.13
CA ARG A 73 -4.84 0.88 13.92
C ARG A 73 -4.99 0.01 12.67
N LEU A 74 -4.22 0.30 11.61
CA LEU A 74 -4.18 -0.53 10.40
C LEU A 74 -3.52 -1.90 10.62
N MET A 75 -2.63 -2.02 11.62
CA MET A 75 -1.99 -3.29 11.98
C MET A 75 -2.78 -4.12 13.02
N THR A 76 -3.74 -3.53 13.73
CA THR A 76 -4.44 -4.19 14.86
C THR A 76 -5.95 -4.40 14.64
N GLY A 77 -6.52 -3.95 13.51
CA GLY A 77 -7.94 -4.08 13.21
C GLY A 77 -8.23 -5.16 12.16
N ASN A 78 -9.04 -6.15 12.54
CA ASN A 78 -9.70 -7.12 11.68
C ASN A 78 -10.20 -6.52 10.34
N HIS A 79 -9.95 -7.25 9.25
CA HIS A 79 -10.41 -7.00 7.89
C HIS A 79 -11.91 -6.62 7.80
N ALA A 80 -12.27 -5.40 7.39
CA ALA A 80 -13.53 -5.08 6.71
C ALA A 80 -13.63 -3.59 6.28
N GLY A 81 -13.53 -3.32 4.96
CA GLY A 81 -14.53 -2.47 4.30
C GLY A 81 -14.47 -0.93 4.39
N ARG A 82 -13.30 -0.28 4.34
CA ARG A 82 -13.22 1.12 3.85
C ARG A 82 -12.10 1.29 2.83
N LEU A 83 -12.24 0.58 1.71
CA LEU A 83 -11.63 1.00 0.47
C LEU A 83 -12.34 2.30 0.04
N PHE A 84 -11.60 3.40 0.09
CA PHE A 84 -11.57 4.43 -0.95
C PHE A 84 -12.84 4.59 -1.79
N ASP A 85 -13.88 5.26 -1.28
CA ASP A 85 -14.88 5.92 -2.14
C ASP A 85 -15.78 6.90 -1.40
N GLU A 86 -15.19 7.95 -0.81
CA GLU A 86 -15.93 9.20 -0.60
C GLU A 86 -15.22 10.29 -1.40
N ALA A 87 -15.79 10.58 -2.58
CA ALA A 87 -15.34 11.65 -3.46
C ALA A 87 -15.48 13.01 -2.77
N ARG A 88 -14.48 13.38 -1.96
CA ARG A 88 -14.21 14.79 -1.64
C ARG A 88 -13.50 15.43 -2.83
N PRO A 89 -13.81 16.70 -3.16
CA PRO A 89 -13.20 17.37 -4.30
C PRO A 89 -11.67 17.39 -4.13
N PRO A 90 -10.90 17.00 -5.16
CA PRO A 90 -9.45 17.01 -5.07
C PRO A 90 -8.97 18.45 -4.87
N LEU A 91 -8.02 18.65 -3.94
CA LEU A 91 -7.18 19.84 -3.96
C LEU A 91 -6.51 19.88 -5.33
N ARG A 92 -6.79 20.93 -6.12
CA ARG A 92 -6.27 21.12 -7.47
C ARG A 92 -4.76 20.87 -7.50
N PRO A 93 -4.22 20.23 -8.55
CA PRO A 93 -2.79 20.00 -8.66
C PRO A 93 -2.05 21.33 -8.64
N ALA A 94 -1.14 21.49 -7.68
CA ALA A 94 -0.14 22.55 -7.71
C ALA A 94 0.65 22.42 -9.02
N ALA A 95 0.81 23.54 -9.72
CA ALA A 95 1.70 23.62 -10.88
C ALA A 95 3.06 23.05 -10.49
N ARG A 96 3.53 22.05 -11.25
CA ARG A 96 4.90 21.58 -11.19
C ARG A 96 5.79 22.71 -11.69
N ASP A 97 6.63 23.22 -10.81
CA ASP A 97 7.75 24.08 -11.17
C ASP A 97 8.98 23.17 -11.13
N ASP A 98 9.21 22.47 -12.25
CA ASP A 98 10.41 21.68 -12.48
C ASP A 98 11.32 22.51 -13.39
N THR A 99 12.14 23.39 -12.80
CA THR A 99 13.29 23.99 -13.47
C THR A 99 14.56 23.36 -12.92
N GLU A 100 15.12 22.41 -13.66
CA GLU A 100 16.55 22.11 -13.64
C GLU A 100 17.08 22.37 -15.06
N ASP A 101 18.13 23.19 -15.10
CA ASP A 101 18.85 23.67 -16.28
C ASP A 101 19.45 22.54 -17.13
N ASP A 102 19.30 22.64 -18.45
CA ASP A 102 20.36 22.23 -19.39
C ASP A 102 20.32 23.14 -20.63
N ASP A 103 21.39 23.92 -20.80
CA ASP A 103 21.65 24.81 -21.92
C ASP A 103 22.06 23.99 -23.15
N THR A 104 21.25 23.99 -24.22
CA THR A 104 21.66 24.29 -25.61
C THR A 104 20.58 23.94 -26.63
N ALA A 105 20.10 24.97 -27.33
CA ALA A 105 19.82 25.05 -28.78
C ALA A 105 18.62 25.96 -29.04
N GLU A 106 18.92 27.13 -29.62
CA GLU A 106 17.94 28.06 -30.18
C GLU A 106 17.07 27.35 -31.24
N ALA A 107 15.79 27.22 -30.95
CA ALA A 107 14.74 27.11 -31.96
C ALA A 107 13.50 27.85 -31.45
N GLU A 108 13.00 28.77 -32.26
CA GLU A 108 11.94 29.73 -31.92
C GLU A 108 10.67 29.08 -31.34
N PRO A 109 9.99 29.72 -30.37
CA PRO A 109 8.85 29.12 -29.71
C PRO A 109 7.58 29.24 -30.56
N ALA A 110 7.16 28.14 -31.17
CA ALA A 110 5.74 27.89 -31.39
C ALA A 110 5.06 27.80 -30.00
N GLY A 111 4.05 28.63 -29.78
CA GLY A 111 3.52 28.99 -28.46
C GLY A 111 3.17 27.83 -27.51
N PRO A 112 3.13 28.10 -26.19
CA PRO A 112 3.01 27.08 -25.13
C PRO A 112 1.69 26.29 -25.12
N GLN A 113 0.70 26.66 -25.92
CA GLN A 113 -0.59 25.96 -25.98
C GLN A 113 -0.59 24.80 -27.00
N ASP A 114 0.07 24.93 -28.16
CA ASP A 114 0.07 23.88 -29.20
C ASP A 114 0.91 22.66 -28.81
N GLN A 115 1.99 22.86 -28.06
CA GLN A 115 2.83 21.77 -27.56
C GLN A 115 2.05 20.86 -26.58
N THR A 116 1.10 21.40 -25.83
CA THR A 116 0.28 20.61 -24.90
C THR A 116 -0.76 19.76 -25.62
N VAL A 117 -1.41 20.31 -26.66
CA VAL A 117 -2.40 19.59 -27.47
C VAL A 117 -1.73 18.50 -28.31
N ALA A 118 -0.56 18.79 -28.89
CA ALA A 118 0.23 17.80 -29.62
C ALA A 118 0.69 16.64 -28.73
N ARG A 119 1.21 16.93 -27.52
CA ARG A 119 1.58 15.90 -26.53
C ARG A 119 0.38 15.05 -26.07
N LEU A 120 -0.79 15.66 -25.89
CA LEU A 120 -2.02 14.95 -25.53
C LEU A 120 -2.48 14.00 -26.65
N ARG A 121 -2.42 14.44 -27.92
CA ARG A 121 -2.73 13.59 -29.08
C ARG A 121 -1.75 12.43 -29.21
N ALA A 122 -0.45 12.69 -29.11
CA ALA A 122 0.59 11.65 -29.15
C ALA A 122 0.40 10.61 -28.03
N ARG A 123 0.04 11.04 -26.82
CA ARG A 123 -0.28 10.12 -25.72
C ARG A 123 -1.53 9.28 -26.00
N ALA A 124 -2.56 9.88 -26.58
CA ALA A 124 -3.78 9.15 -26.94
C ALA A 124 -3.52 8.12 -28.04
N GLU A 125 -2.67 8.44 -29.02
CA GLU A 125 -2.24 7.51 -30.07
C GLU A 125 -1.42 6.36 -29.51
N LEU A 126 -0.49 6.62 -28.59
CA LEU A 126 0.26 5.57 -27.88
C LEU A 126 -0.66 4.64 -27.07
N ILE A 127 -1.69 5.18 -26.40
CA ILE A 127 -2.66 4.35 -25.67
C ILE A 127 -3.45 3.45 -26.63
N LYS A 128 -3.82 3.95 -27.81
CA LYS A 128 -4.50 3.17 -28.84
C LYS A 128 -3.62 2.06 -29.39
N LEU A 129 -2.35 2.36 -29.68
CA LEU A 129 -1.37 1.36 -30.14
C LEU A 129 -1.17 0.26 -29.10
N ASN A 130 -0.93 0.62 -27.84
CA ASN A 130 -0.79 -0.35 -26.74
C ASN A 130 -2.05 -1.22 -26.56
N ARG A 131 -3.23 -0.66 -26.83
CA ARG A 131 -4.48 -1.42 -26.77
C ARG A 131 -4.57 -2.43 -27.91
N LEU A 132 -4.23 -2.04 -29.13
CA LEU A 132 -4.22 -2.94 -30.28
C LEU A 132 -3.16 -4.03 -30.13
N GLU A 133 -1.96 -3.69 -29.67
CA GLU A 133 -0.90 -4.68 -29.37
C GLU A 133 -1.33 -5.68 -28.30
N ARG A 134 -2.09 -5.24 -27.29
CA ARG A 134 -2.67 -6.13 -26.28
C ARG A 134 -3.77 -7.02 -26.85
N GLU A 135 -4.64 -6.48 -27.70
CA GLU A 135 -5.70 -7.24 -28.37
C GLU A 135 -5.08 -8.31 -29.30
N GLU A 136 -4.06 -7.94 -30.10
CA GLU A 136 -3.28 -8.88 -30.91
C GLU A 136 -2.56 -9.94 -30.05
N ALA A 137 -1.97 -9.56 -28.92
CA ALA A 137 -1.30 -10.50 -28.03
C ALA A 137 -2.28 -11.46 -27.31
N VAL A 138 -3.52 -11.03 -27.05
CA VAL A 138 -4.59 -11.92 -26.58
C VAL A 138 -5.03 -12.88 -27.68
N GLU A 139 -5.23 -12.40 -28.92
CA GLU A 139 -5.59 -13.25 -30.07
C GLU A 139 -4.51 -14.29 -30.40
N LEU A 140 -3.24 -13.93 -30.24
CA LEU A 140 -2.09 -14.82 -30.40
C LEU A 140 -1.88 -15.75 -29.20
N GLY A 141 -2.70 -15.64 -28.15
CA GLY A 141 -2.58 -16.46 -26.94
C GLY A 141 -1.34 -16.17 -26.09
N ALA A 142 -0.67 -15.04 -26.32
CA ALA A 142 0.51 -14.62 -25.56
C ALA A 142 0.16 -13.95 -24.22
N LEU A 143 -1.11 -13.56 -24.03
CA LEU A 143 -1.62 -12.97 -22.79
C LEU A 143 -2.79 -13.77 -22.24
N THR A 144 -2.65 -14.25 -21.01
CA THR A 144 -3.75 -14.85 -20.25
C THR A 144 -4.64 -13.75 -19.66
N PRO A 145 -5.97 -13.85 -19.78
CA PRO A 145 -6.89 -12.93 -19.12
C PRO A 145 -6.66 -12.88 -17.61
N VAL A 146 -6.68 -11.67 -17.04
CA VAL A 146 -6.50 -11.47 -15.58
C VAL A 146 -7.51 -12.28 -14.78
N ALA A 147 -8.76 -12.38 -15.25
CA ALA A 147 -9.81 -13.15 -14.60
C ALA A 147 -9.47 -14.65 -14.48
N GLU A 148 -8.80 -15.23 -15.47
CA GLU A 148 -8.37 -16.63 -15.43
C GLU A 148 -7.23 -16.83 -14.43
N VAL A 149 -6.28 -15.88 -14.38
CA VAL A 149 -5.19 -15.89 -13.39
C VAL A 149 -5.74 -15.77 -11.96
N ASP A 150 -6.69 -14.86 -11.76
CA ASP A 150 -7.34 -14.65 -10.45
C ASP A 150 -8.11 -15.90 -10.01
N GLN A 151 -8.85 -16.54 -10.94
CA GLN A 151 -9.54 -17.79 -10.66
C GLN A 151 -8.57 -18.91 -10.30
N ALA A 152 -7.55 -19.16 -11.11
CA ALA A 152 -6.54 -20.19 -10.86
C ALA A 152 -5.81 -19.97 -9.52
N THR A 153 -5.51 -18.71 -9.20
CA THR A 153 -4.91 -18.34 -7.90
C THR A 153 -5.87 -18.64 -6.75
N GLY A 154 -7.16 -18.31 -6.90
CA GLY A 154 -8.19 -18.59 -5.90
C GLY A 154 -8.39 -20.09 -5.64
N GLU A 155 -8.39 -20.89 -6.70
CA GLU A 155 -8.48 -22.35 -6.61
C GLU A 155 -7.24 -22.95 -5.94
N ALA A 156 -6.04 -22.48 -6.30
CA ALA A 156 -4.79 -22.90 -5.67
C ALA A 156 -4.78 -22.59 -4.17
N LEU A 157 -5.20 -21.40 -3.76
CA LEU A 157 -5.31 -21.03 -2.35
C LEU A 157 -6.34 -21.88 -1.60
N THR A 158 -7.44 -22.24 -2.26
CA THR A 158 -8.47 -23.11 -1.69
C THR A 158 -7.93 -24.53 -1.48
N LYS A 159 -7.27 -25.12 -2.49
CA LYS A 159 -6.60 -26.42 -2.38
C LYS A 159 -5.56 -26.43 -1.25
N LEU A 160 -4.74 -25.38 -1.17
CA LEU A 160 -3.74 -25.22 -0.10
C LEU A 160 -4.38 -25.18 1.28
N ARG A 161 -5.44 -24.38 1.46
CA ARG A 161 -6.17 -24.27 2.72
C ARG A 161 -6.74 -25.62 3.13
N ASP A 162 -7.43 -26.29 2.22
CA ASP A 162 -8.13 -27.54 2.51
C ASP A 162 -7.13 -28.67 2.84
N ALA A 163 -5.98 -28.72 2.16
CA ALA A 163 -4.89 -29.64 2.49
C ALA A 163 -4.26 -29.38 3.87
N LEU A 164 -4.08 -28.11 4.26
CA LEU A 164 -3.50 -27.75 5.55
C LEU A 164 -4.48 -27.92 6.73
N MET A 165 -5.78 -27.79 6.47
CA MET A 165 -6.83 -27.88 7.49
C MET A 165 -7.42 -29.30 7.62
N SER A 166 -7.12 -30.19 6.68
CA SER A 166 -7.53 -31.59 6.75
C SER A 166 -6.75 -32.31 7.86
N PRO A 167 -7.42 -32.88 8.88
CA PRO A 167 -6.74 -33.61 9.93
C PRO A 167 -6.12 -34.90 9.36
N ASP A 168 -4.79 -35.01 9.48
CA ASP A 168 -4.09 -36.27 9.28
C ASP A 168 -4.28 -37.13 10.53
N LEU A 169 -5.13 -38.15 10.43
CA LEU A 169 -5.48 -39.03 11.56
C LEU A 169 -4.25 -39.76 12.10
N ASP A 170 -3.33 -40.18 11.24
CA ASP A 170 -2.12 -40.88 11.63
C ASP A 170 -1.16 -39.93 12.37
N LEU A 171 -1.11 -38.66 11.96
CA LEU A 171 -0.37 -37.62 12.66
C LEU A 171 -1.00 -37.31 14.03
N CYS A 172 -2.33 -37.19 14.10
CA CYS A 172 -3.04 -36.98 15.36
C CYS A 172 -2.78 -38.11 16.37
N GLU A 173 -2.80 -39.37 15.93
CA GLU A 173 -2.49 -40.52 16.78
C GLU A 173 -1.04 -40.50 17.27
N LYS A 174 -0.07 -40.21 16.39
CA LYS A 174 1.34 -40.07 16.77
C LYS A 174 1.55 -38.96 17.79
N LEU A 175 0.95 -37.80 17.58
CA LEU A 175 1.04 -36.67 18.51
C LEU A 175 0.39 -36.98 19.86
N ALA A 176 -0.74 -37.68 19.87
CA ALA A 176 -1.41 -38.09 21.11
C ALA A 176 -0.57 -39.10 21.93
N ALA A 177 0.25 -39.91 21.25
CA ALA A 177 1.16 -40.86 21.89
C ALA A 177 2.48 -40.24 22.39
N THR A 178 2.84 -39.04 21.92
CA THR A 178 4.11 -38.39 22.26
C THR A 178 3.95 -37.40 23.42
N THR A 179 4.67 -37.63 24.51
CA THR A 179 4.70 -36.74 25.68
C THR A 179 5.85 -35.74 25.68
N ASP A 180 6.92 -35.98 24.91
CA ASP A 180 8.06 -35.06 24.83
C ASP A 180 7.79 -33.90 23.85
N ALA A 181 8.03 -32.67 24.30
CA ALA A 181 7.79 -31.48 23.50
C ALA A 181 8.77 -31.34 22.32
N GLY A 182 10.01 -31.83 22.46
CA GLY A 182 11.01 -31.80 21.39
C GLY A 182 10.67 -32.75 20.24
N GLU A 183 10.23 -33.97 20.58
CA GLU A 183 9.73 -34.94 19.63
C GLU A 183 8.46 -34.43 18.92
N VAL A 184 7.50 -33.87 19.65
CA VAL A 184 6.29 -33.24 19.05
C VAL A 184 6.66 -32.17 18.02
N ALA A 185 7.60 -31.28 18.36
CA ALA A 185 8.03 -30.23 17.43
C ALA A 185 8.71 -30.80 16.17
N THR A 186 9.42 -31.91 16.30
CA THR A 186 10.07 -32.60 15.18
C THR A 186 9.04 -33.27 14.28
N ILE A 187 8.10 -34.02 14.87
CA ILE A 187 6.99 -34.68 14.17
C ILE A 187 6.17 -33.66 13.36
N LEU A 188 5.78 -32.55 13.98
CA LEU A 188 5.04 -31.48 13.30
C LEU A 188 5.85 -30.84 12.16
N ARG A 189 7.15 -30.59 12.37
CA ARG A 189 8.01 -30.03 11.32
C ARG A 189 8.13 -30.95 10.13
N ASP A 190 8.33 -32.24 10.36
CA ASP A 190 8.49 -33.24 9.29
C ASP A 190 7.17 -33.45 8.54
N ALA A 191 6.04 -33.51 9.25
CA ALA A 191 4.71 -33.59 8.65
C ALA A 191 4.40 -32.37 7.78
N ASN A 192 4.66 -31.15 8.29
CA ASN A 192 4.49 -29.92 7.53
C ASN A 192 5.39 -29.87 6.29
N ARG A 193 6.65 -30.32 6.41
CA ARG A 193 7.56 -30.39 5.27
C ARG A 193 7.01 -31.35 4.21
N ALA A 194 6.59 -32.55 4.59
CA ALA A 194 6.04 -33.54 3.67
C ALA A 194 4.77 -33.03 2.97
N ALA A 195 3.86 -32.40 3.71
CA ALA A 195 2.63 -31.83 3.16
C ALA A 195 2.93 -30.71 2.15
N LEU A 196 3.84 -29.80 2.47
CA LEU A 196 4.23 -28.71 1.58
C LEU A 196 4.98 -29.20 0.34
N THR A 197 5.86 -30.20 0.48
CA THR A 197 6.53 -30.82 -0.68
C THR A 197 5.50 -31.45 -1.62
N LYS A 198 4.57 -32.24 -1.08
CA LYS A 198 3.51 -32.87 -1.89
C LYS A 198 2.64 -31.83 -2.60
N LEU A 199 2.25 -30.76 -1.90
CA LEU A 199 1.50 -29.67 -2.51
C LEU A 199 2.27 -28.98 -3.64
N ALA A 200 3.58 -28.77 -3.47
CA ALA A 200 4.41 -28.21 -4.52
C ALA A 200 4.44 -29.13 -5.76
N GLU A 201 4.62 -30.43 -5.56
CA GLU A 201 4.55 -31.44 -6.63
C GLU A 201 3.17 -31.46 -7.30
N ASP A 202 2.08 -31.40 -6.53
CA ASP A 202 0.71 -31.36 -7.06
C ASP A 202 0.48 -30.10 -7.92
N PHE A 203 1.00 -28.94 -7.51
CA PHE A 203 0.94 -27.71 -8.32
C PHE A 203 1.78 -27.77 -9.59
N GLU A 204 2.98 -28.35 -9.53
CA GLU A 204 3.83 -28.56 -10.71
C GLU A 204 3.13 -29.51 -11.72
N ASN A 205 2.56 -30.61 -11.22
CA ASN A 205 1.82 -31.56 -12.03
C ASN A 205 0.54 -30.96 -12.64
N ASP A 206 -0.21 -30.14 -11.89
CA ASP A 206 -1.39 -29.43 -12.40
C ASP A 206 -1.01 -28.42 -13.49
N ALA A 207 0.13 -27.73 -13.33
CA ALA A 207 0.66 -26.81 -14.34
C ALA A 207 1.09 -27.54 -15.64
N GLU A 208 1.65 -28.74 -15.52
CA GLU A 208 2.06 -29.56 -16.67
C GLU A 208 0.88 -30.21 -17.41
N ARG A 209 -0.22 -30.51 -16.71
CA ARG A 209 -1.40 -31.15 -17.31
C ARG A 209 -2.24 -30.21 -18.15
N GLY A 210 -2.14 -28.89 -17.93
CA GLY A 210 -2.82 -27.89 -18.74
C GLY A 210 -4.35 -28.04 -18.79
N ASP A 211 -4.95 -28.71 -17.82
CA ASP A 211 -6.40 -28.94 -17.77
C ASP A 211 -7.07 -27.73 -17.11
N PRO A 212 -7.84 -26.91 -17.86
CA PRO A 212 -8.77 -25.98 -17.24
C PRO A 212 -9.93 -26.81 -16.67
N ALA A 213 -10.03 -26.86 -15.33
CA ALA A 213 -11.23 -27.34 -14.66
C ALA A 213 -12.34 -26.28 -14.71
#